data_AF-A0A399F2K5-F1
#
_entry.id   AF-A0A399F2K5-F1
#
_cell.length_a   1.000
_cell.length_b   1.000
_cell.length_c   1.000
_cell.angle_alpha   90.00
_cell.angle_beta   90.00
_cell.angle_gamma   90.00
#
_symmetry.space_group_name_H-M   'P 1'
#
loop_
_entity.id
_entity.type
_entity.pdbx_description
1 polymer ?
#
loop_
_entity_poly.entity_id
_entity_poly.type
_entity_poly.pdbx_seq_one_letter_code
_entity_poly.pdbx_strand_id
1 'polypeptide(L)'
;MALSVLAATAVDAMVVRVPADMRFMGRHVAGSPVTRFVKRHSSHLHEKWGKGLERSAKVTFDFAHHKAVAGLRPKVHRIMSPGHDPLLGAFYGIRDLMRGEATFFDKDGMKVVVTSDDDPLGFTAAMIRWLCHLFSDAFTKMGLPAPGFSALLPQKGLSPFKLRQDGDLVPWKDIARWMYAEGFDLRHFLTQGLTPATVELFIRGYWLLTRYNDGHDATCRRKLAVMLLASHSLVVGGNLLKVAVTRNPMHFNLAQTLRVGTLAASEVGRLVVKTVGRSGRIDPYCGLQQPPATRRELQ
;
A
#
# COMPACT_ATOMS: atom_id res chain seq x y z
N MET A 1 4.36 -19.49 14.21
CA MET A 1 5.00 -19.07 12.95
C MET A 1 4.51 -19.90 11.76
N ALA A 2 4.71 -21.22 11.73
CA ALA A 2 4.23 -22.05 10.60
C ALA A 2 2.72 -21.89 10.34
N LEU A 3 1.91 -21.99 11.41
CA LEU A 3 0.46 -21.81 11.32
C LEU A 3 0.05 -20.44 10.74
N SER A 4 0.69 -19.35 11.15
CA SER A 4 0.37 -18.00 10.65
C SER A 4 0.72 -17.84 9.17
N VAL A 5 1.84 -18.43 8.72
CA VAL A 5 2.25 -18.41 7.31
C VAL A 5 1.28 -19.21 6.45
N LEU A 6 0.90 -20.42 6.90
CA LEU A 6 -0.09 -21.26 6.19
C LEU A 6 -1.45 -20.58 6.11
N ALA A 7 -1.95 -20.05 7.23
CA ALA A 7 -3.23 -19.34 7.29
C ALA A 7 -3.23 -18.10 6.36
N ALA A 8 -2.19 -17.27 6.42
CA ALA A 8 -2.09 -16.08 5.56
C ALA A 8 -1.99 -16.45 4.07
N THR A 9 -1.26 -17.51 3.74
CA THR A 9 -1.15 -18.00 2.35
C THR A 9 -2.50 -18.52 1.84
N ALA A 10 -3.25 -19.25 2.68
CA ALA A 10 -4.60 -19.70 2.35
C ALA A 10 -5.56 -18.51 2.15
N VAL A 11 -5.50 -17.48 3.02
CA VAL A 11 -6.26 -16.24 2.86
C VAL A 11 -5.90 -15.53 1.55
N ASP A 12 -4.61 -15.42 1.20
CA ASP A 12 -4.17 -14.81 -0.06
C ASP A 12 -4.69 -15.58 -1.29
N ALA A 13 -4.64 -16.92 -1.24
CA ALA A 13 -5.05 -17.79 -2.34
C ALA A 13 -6.57 -17.90 -2.51
N MET A 14 -7.33 -17.95 -1.41
CA MET A 14 -8.76 -18.26 -1.42
C MET A 14 -9.65 -17.03 -1.31
N VAL A 15 -9.18 -15.99 -0.60
CA VAL A 15 -9.98 -14.80 -0.28
C VAL A 15 -9.48 -13.58 -1.06
N VAL A 16 -8.18 -13.28 -1.01
CA VAL A 16 -7.62 -12.07 -1.65
C VAL A 16 -7.61 -12.20 -3.17
N ARG A 17 -7.13 -13.30 -3.74
CA ARG A 17 -7.17 -13.60 -5.19
C ARG A 17 -6.74 -12.40 -6.07
N VAL A 18 -7.29 -12.27 -7.28
CA VAL A 18 -7.16 -11.09 -8.16
C VAL A 18 -8.35 -10.14 -7.92
N PRO A 19 -8.30 -8.85 -8.30
CA PRO A 19 -9.33 -7.86 -7.93
C PRO A 19 -10.72 -8.09 -8.56
N ALA A 20 -10.79 -8.75 -9.71
CA ALA A 20 -12.04 -9.02 -10.42
C ALA A 20 -11.92 -10.31 -11.23
N ASP A 21 -13.05 -10.94 -11.55
CA ASP A 21 -13.06 -12.07 -12.48
C ASP A 21 -12.56 -11.59 -13.84
N MET A 22 -11.60 -12.33 -14.41
CA MET A 22 -10.95 -11.92 -15.66
C MET A 22 -10.47 -13.11 -16.46
N ARG A 23 -10.23 -12.87 -17.75
CA ARG A 23 -9.50 -13.79 -18.62
C ARG A 23 -8.07 -13.29 -18.75
N PHE A 24 -7.11 -14.09 -18.26
CA PHE A 24 -5.69 -13.79 -18.37
C PHE A 24 -5.00 -14.95 -19.09
N MET A 25 -4.28 -14.65 -20.18
CA MET A 25 -3.63 -15.67 -21.04
C MET A 25 -4.58 -16.83 -21.42
N GLY A 26 -5.80 -16.48 -21.85
CA GLY A 26 -6.82 -17.46 -22.28
C GLY A 26 -7.53 -18.21 -21.15
N ARG A 27 -7.05 -18.13 -19.91
CA ARG A 27 -7.61 -18.83 -18.74
C ARG A 27 -8.50 -17.91 -17.91
N HIS A 28 -9.59 -18.46 -17.37
CA HIS A 28 -10.42 -17.75 -16.41
C HIS A 28 -9.73 -17.71 -15.04
N VAL A 29 -9.65 -16.53 -14.44
CA VAL A 29 -9.10 -16.31 -13.10
C VAL A 29 -10.19 -15.70 -12.23
N ALA A 30 -10.56 -16.40 -11.17
CA ALA A 30 -11.61 -15.94 -10.26
C ALA A 30 -11.14 -14.77 -9.40
N GLY A 31 -11.95 -13.73 -9.34
CA GLY A 31 -11.73 -12.56 -8.50
C GLY A 31 -11.97 -12.80 -7.02
N SER A 32 -11.57 -11.82 -6.23
CA SER A 32 -11.83 -11.79 -4.79
C SER A 32 -13.31 -11.62 -4.48
N PRO A 33 -13.92 -12.50 -3.67
CA PRO A 33 -15.26 -12.26 -3.15
C PRO A 33 -15.31 -11.00 -2.26
N VAL A 34 -14.24 -10.70 -1.52
CA VAL A 34 -14.16 -9.54 -0.63
C VAL A 34 -14.01 -8.25 -1.42
N THR A 35 -13.11 -8.19 -2.41
CA THR A 35 -13.02 -6.98 -3.26
C THR A 35 -14.34 -6.72 -3.99
N ARG A 36 -15.01 -7.77 -4.47
CA ARG A 36 -16.35 -7.66 -5.08
C ARG A 36 -17.38 -7.10 -4.09
N PHE A 37 -17.38 -7.60 -2.85
CA PHE A 37 -18.23 -7.10 -1.77
C PHE A 37 -17.96 -5.62 -1.49
N VAL A 38 -16.70 -5.23 -1.27
CA VAL A 38 -16.31 -3.84 -0.99
C VAL A 38 -16.72 -2.91 -2.14
N LYS A 39 -16.45 -3.30 -3.39
CA LYS A 39 -16.82 -2.50 -4.57
C LYS A 39 -18.34 -2.32 -4.70
N ARG A 40 -19.13 -3.37 -4.44
CA ARG A 40 -20.60 -3.31 -4.48
C ARG A 40 -21.18 -2.34 -3.43
N HIS A 41 -20.61 -2.28 -2.24
CA HIS A 41 -21.09 -1.41 -1.17
C HIS A 41 -20.51 0.02 -1.26
N SER A 42 -19.44 0.22 -2.02
CA SER A 42 -18.82 1.54 -2.21
C SER A 42 -19.75 2.53 -2.95
N SER A 43 -20.55 2.07 -3.92
CA SER A 43 -21.40 2.97 -4.70
C SER A 43 -22.44 3.69 -3.86
N HIS A 44 -23.05 2.99 -2.90
CA HIS A 44 -24.01 3.58 -1.96
C HIS A 44 -23.35 4.64 -1.06
N LEU A 45 -22.11 4.40 -0.62
CA LEU A 45 -21.35 5.39 0.16
C LEU A 45 -20.99 6.62 -0.67
N HIS A 46 -20.64 6.43 -1.94
CA HIS A 46 -20.37 7.54 -2.85
C HIS A 46 -21.62 8.39 -3.12
N GLU A 47 -22.78 7.76 -3.30
CA GLU A 47 -24.05 8.49 -3.47
C GLU A 47 -24.43 9.29 -2.23
N LYS A 48 -24.26 8.72 -1.03
CA LYS A 48 -24.64 9.36 0.24
C LYS A 48 -23.67 10.45 0.67
N TRP A 49 -22.36 10.24 0.52
CA TRP A 49 -21.32 11.11 1.07
C TRP A 49 -20.36 11.65 0.01
N GLY A 50 -20.00 10.83 -0.98
CA GLY A 50 -18.99 11.16 -1.98
C GLY A 50 -19.35 12.35 -2.86
N LYS A 51 -20.59 12.43 -3.38
CA LYS A 51 -21.02 13.51 -4.29
C LYS A 51 -20.93 14.91 -3.68
N GLY A 52 -21.28 15.05 -2.41
CA GLY A 52 -21.18 16.35 -1.73
C GLY A 52 -19.73 16.79 -1.55
N LEU A 53 -18.87 15.84 -1.20
CA LEU A 53 -17.45 16.09 -0.97
C LEU A 53 -16.70 16.38 -2.29
N GLU A 54 -17.03 15.66 -3.37
CA GLU A 54 -16.50 15.88 -4.72
C GLU A 54 -16.81 17.30 -5.23
N ARG A 55 -18.04 17.79 -5.00
CA ARG A 55 -18.45 19.15 -5.41
C ARG A 55 -17.69 20.24 -4.64
N SER A 56 -17.45 20.01 -3.35
CA SER A 56 -16.82 20.99 -2.46
C SER A 56 -15.28 20.98 -2.53
N ALA A 57 -14.69 19.84 -2.89
CA ALA A 57 -13.24 19.64 -2.95
C ALA A 57 -12.75 19.44 -4.38
N LYS A 58 -13.00 20.43 -5.25
CA LYS A 58 -12.43 20.46 -6.60
C LYS A 58 -10.93 20.65 -6.55
N VAL A 59 -10.19 19.86 -7.30
CA VAL A 59 -8.73 19.91 -7.34
C VAL A 59 -8.23 20.13 -8.76
N THR A 60 -7.06 20.75 -8.88
CA THR A 60 -6.44 21.11 -10.15
C THR A 60 -6.06 19.88 -10.99
N PHE A 61 -5.83 18.73 -10.37
CA PHE A 61 -5.28 17.55 -11.01
C PHE A 61 -6.32 16.49 -11.43
N ASP A 62 -7.62 16.83 -11.42
CA ASP A 62 -8.76 15.95 -11.75
C ASP A 62 -9.23 16.07 -13.22
N PHE A 63 -8.31 16.39 -14.14
CA PHE A 63 -8.64 16.44 -15.56
C PHE A 63 -8.91 15.04 -16.12
N ALA A 64 -10.14 14.82 -16.61
CA ALA A 64 -10.48 13.59 -17.33
C ALA A 64 -9.87 13.52 -18.74
N HIS A 65 -9.65 14.70 -19.35
CA HIS A 65 -9.08 14.88 -20.68
C HIS A 65 -8.25 16.17 -20.73
N HIS A 66 -7.10 16.13 -21.40
CA HIS A 66 -6.28 17.32 -21.65
C HIS A 66 -5.39 17.08 -22.87
N LYS A 67 -5.35 18.02 -23.81
CA LYS A 67 -4.63 17.85 -25.10
C LYS A 67 -3.13 17.62 -24.92
N ALA A 68 -2.54 18.21 -23.88
CA ALA A 68 -1.11 18.07 -23.59
C ALA A 68 -0.73 16.74 -22.92
N VAL A 69 -1.69 15.93 -22.44
CA VAL A 69 -1.42 14.70 -21.69
C VAL A 69 -1.83 13.49 -22.52
N ALA A 70 -0.84 12.88 -23.19
CA ALA A 70 -1.08 11.77 -24.10
C ALA A 70 -1.70 10.56 -23.37
N GLY A 71 -2.83 10.05 -23.89
CA GLY A 71 -3.50 8.87 -23.36
C GLY A 71 -4.29 9.08 -22.06
N LEU A 72 -4.51 10.33 -21.65
CA LEU A 72 -5.42 10.70 -20.57
C LEU A 72 -6.87 10.43 -20.96
N ARG A 73 -7.60 9.72 -20.11
CA ARG A 73 -9.02 9.38 -20.30
C ARG A 73 -9.67 9.05 -18.94
N PRO A 74 -11.01 9.10 -18.81
CA PRO A 74 -11.71 8.85 -17.55
C PRO A 74 -11.31 7.56 -16.85
N LYS A 75 -11.06 6.46 -17.58
CA LYS A 75 -10.69 5.17 -16.97
C LYS A 75 -9.30 5.17 -16.30
N VAL A 76 -8.38 6.06 -16.67
CA VAL A 76 -6.98 6.01 -16.18
C VAL A 76 -6.43 7.35 -15.71
N HIS A 77 -7.22 8.44 -15.73
CA HIS A 77 -6.73 9.76 -15.32
C HIS A 77 -6.17 9.76 -13.89
N ARG A 78 -6.82 9.06 -12.95
CA ARG A 78 -6.37 9.00 -11.55
C ARG A 78 -5.05 8.29 -11.34
N ILE A 79 -4.76 7.22 -12.09
CA ILE A 79 -3.42 6.61 -12.01
C ILE A 79 -2.39 7.51 -12.69
N MET A 80 -2.78 8.20 -13.77
CA MET A 80 -1.90 9.11 -14.52
C MET A 80 -1.61 10.42 -13.81
N SER A 81 -2.46 10.84 -12.88
CA SER A 81 -2.27 12.00 -12.02
C SER A 81 -1.82 11.53 -10.64
N PRO A 82 -0.52 11.66 -10.28
CA PRO A 82 -0.03 11.25 -8.96
C PRO A 82 -0.71 12.00 -7.80
N GLY A 83 -1.46 13.08 -8.06
CA GLY A 83 -2.30 13.76 -7.08
C GLY A 83 -3.38 12.87 -6.46
N HIS A 84 -3.93 11.89 -7.20
CA HIS A 84 -4.90 10.93 -6.65
C HIS A 84 -4.25 9.74 -5.93
N ASP A 85 -2.93 9.57 -6.01
CA ASP A 85 -2.26 8.48 -5.32
C ASP A 85 -2.24 8.76 -3.80
N PRO A 86 -2.73 7.86 -2.92
CA PRO A 86 -2.75 8.12 -1.49
C PRO A 86 -1.37 8.42 -0.86
N LEU A 87 -0.29 7.90 -1.45
CA LEU A 87 1.07 8.13 -0.96
C LEU A 87 1.74 9.29 -1.70
N LEU A 88 1.73 9.27 -3.03
CA LEU A 88 2.42 10.30 -3.83
C LEU A 88 1.64 11.62 -3.85
N GLY A 89 0.32 11.58 -3.73
CA GLY A 89 -0.56 12.74 -3.75
C GLY A 89 -0.35 13.67 -2.56
N ALA A 90 0.11 13.15 -1.42
CA ALA A 90 0.52 13.96 -0.28
C ALA A 90 1.64 14.95 -0.64
N PHE A 91 2.46 14.61 -1.64
CA PHE A 91 3.46 15.52 -2.20
C PHE A 91 2.93 16.22 -3.46
N TYR A 92 2.59 15.46 -4.50
CA TYR A 92 2.23 16.01 -5.81
C TYR A 92 0.91 16.78 -5.76
N GLY A 93 -0.15 16.21 -5.20
CA GLY A 93 -1.47 16.84 -5.15
C GLY A 93 -1.49 18.10 -4.30
N ILE A 94 -0.82 18.10 -3.14
CA ILE A 94 -0.68 19.31 -2.31
C ILE A 94 0.14 20.39 -3.03
N ARG A 95 1.28 20.03 -3.64
CA ARG A 95 2.12 20.96 -4.42
C ARG A 95 1.35 21.59 -5.58
N ASP A 96 0.59 20.78 -6.29
CA ASP A 96 -0.20 21.16 -7.46
C ASP A 96 -1.29 22.18 -7.08
N LEU A 97 -2.02 21.91 -5.99
CA LEU A 97 -2.99 22.86 -5.43
C LEU A 97 -2.34 24.16 -4.95
N MET A 98 -1.14 24.10 -4.37
CA MET A 98 -0.40 25.29 -3.93
C MET A 98 0.16 26.13 -5.06
N ARG A 99 0.19 25.61 -6.30
CA ARG A 99 0.77 26.28 -7.45
C ARG A 99 -0.25 26.60 -8.55
N GLY A 100 -1.50 26.16 -8.40
CA GLY A 100 -2.45 26.22 -9.52
C GLY A 100 -2.00 25.34 -10.68
N GLU A 101 -1.28 24.25 -10.41
CA GLU A 101 -0.74 23.33 -11.40
C GLU A 101 -1.42 21.96 -11.31
N ALA A 102 -1.20 21.11 -12.30
CA ALA A 102 -1.63 19.72 -12.35
C ALA A 102 -0.53 18.87 -12.96
N THR A 103 0.00 17.93 -12.18
CA THR A 103 1.05 17.00 -12.61
C THR A 103 0.44 15.72 -13.15
N PHE A 104 0.97 15.24 -14.26
CA PHE A 104 0.62 13.97 -14.88
C PHE A 104 1.86 13.19 -15.30
N PHE A 105 1.73 11.87 -15.34
CA PHE A 105 2.57 10.99 -16.14
C PHE A 105 1.75 10.49 -17.32
N ASP A 106 2.15 10.87 -18.53
CA ASP A 106 1.44 10.48 -19.74
C ASP A 106 1.59 8.98 -20.06
N LYS A 107 0.91 8.51 -21.12
CA LYS A 107 1.02 7.10 -21.56
C LYS A 107 2.45 6.69 -21.91
N ASP A 108 3.32 7.64 -22.21
CA ASP A 108 4.69 7.43 -22.63
C ASP A 108 5.66 7.42 -21.43
N GLY A 109 5.16 7.72 -20.23
CA GLY A 109 5.90 7.78 -18.98
C GLY A 109 6.61 9.12 -18.78
N MET A 110 6.21 10.15 -19.54
CA MET A 110 6.75 11.50 -19.43
C MET A 110 5.95 12.30 -18.40
N LYS A 111 6.66 13.07 -17.57
CA LYS A 111 6.04 14.02 -16.65
C LYS A 111 5.56 15.23 -17.44
N VAL A 112 4.27 15.53 -17.34
CA VAL A 112 3.63 16.73 -17.92
C VAL A 112 3.05 17.54 -16.78
N VAL A 113 3.29 18.85 -16.78
CA VAL A 113 2.67 19.78 -15.83
C VAL A 113 1.81 20.74 -16.63
N VAL A 114 0.56 20.90 -16.21
CA VAL A 114 -0.44 21.76 -16.84
C VAL A 114 -0.85 22.82 -15.83
N THR A 115 -1.03 24.07 -16.28
CA THR A 115 -1.59 25.14 -15.45
C THR A 115 -3.10 24.99 -15.38
N SER A 116 -3.66 25.07 -14.17
CA SER A 116 -5.11 25.17 -13.94
C SER A 116 -5.53 26.63 -13.92
N ASP A 117 -6.80 26.90 -14.23
CA ASP A 117 -7.43 28.21 -14.05
C ASP A 117 -7.80 28.48 -12.58
N ASP A 118 -7.60 27.51 -11.68
CA ASP A 118 -7.87 27.66 -10.25
C ASP A 118 -6.79 28.45 -9.52
N ASP A 119 -7.22 29.33 -8.60
CA ASP A 119 -6.32 30.08 -7.73
C ASP A 119 -5.46 29.15 -6.84
N PRO A 120 -4.15 29.43 -6.71
CA PRO A 120 -3.27 28.71 -5.79
C PRO A 120 -3.76 28.77 -4.33
N LEU A 121 -3.62 27.66 -3.61
CA LEU A 121 -4.05 27.55 -2.22
C LEU A 121 -2.88 27.62 -1.23
N GLY A 122 -3.14 28.11 -0.02
CA GLY A 122 -2.23 27.92 1.11
C GLY A 122 -2.11 26.45 1.51
N PHE A 123 -0.98 26.06 2.12
CA PHE A 123 -0.67 24.66 2.46
C PHE A 123 -1.79 23.95 3.23
N THR A 124 -2.32 24.55 4.31
CA THR A 124 -3.39 23.94 5.12
C THR A 124 -4.66 23.69 4.30
N ALA A 125 -5.06 24.66 3.48
CA ALA A 125 -6.23 24.54 2.61
C ALA A 125 -6.01 23.48 1.52
N ALA A 126 -4.81 23.44 0.92
CA ALA A 126 -4.42 22.44 -0.06
C ALA A 126 -4.48 21.02 0.54
N MET A 127 -3.94 20.83 1.75
CA MET A 127 -3.96 19.55 2.45
C MET A 127 -5.38 19.07 2.76
N ILE A 128 -6.24 19.94 3.32
CA ILE A 128 -7.64 19.58 3.63
C ILE A 128 -8.40 19.25 2.34
N ARG A 129 -8.24 20.09 1.29
CA ARG A 129 -8.93 19.89 0.02
C ARG A 129 -8.48 18.60 -0.67
N TRP A 130 -7.17 18.33 -0.68
CA TRP A 130 -6.61 17.08 -1.19
C TRP A 130 -7.20 15.87 -0.47
N LEU A 131 -7.22 15.86 0.88
CA LEU A 131 -7.81 14.78 1.66
C LEU A 131 -9.29 14.57 1.32
N CYS A 132 -10.09 15.64 1.32
CA CYS A 132 -11.51 15.58 1.00
C CYS A 132 -11.76 15.02 -0.41
N HIS A 133 -10.95 15.42 -1.39
CA HIS A 133 -11.05 14.91 -2.76
C HIS A 133 -10.70 13.40 -2.83
N LEU A 134 -9.64 12.96 -2.15
CA LEU A 134 -9.31 11.53 -2.09
C LEU A 134 -10.44 10.72 -1.44
N PHE A 135 -11.03 11.24 -0.36
CA PHE A 135 -12.16 10.57 0.29
C PHE A 135 -13.38 10.42 -0.65
N SER A 136 -13.71 11.43 -1.47
CA SER A 136 -14.82 11.29 -2.43
C SER A 136 -14.51 10.24 -3.49
N ASP A 137 -13.28 10.22 -3.97
CA ASP A 137 -12.82 9.30 -5.01
C ASP A 137 -12.71 7.85 -4.55
N ALA A 138 -12.38 7.60 -3.28
CA ALA A 138 -12.22 6.26 -2.71
C ALA A 138 -13.46 5.37 -2.92
N PHE A 139 -14.65 5.98 -2.98
CA PHE A 139 -15.93 5.28 -3.10
C PHE A 139 -16.48 5.21 -4.54
N THR A 140 -15.88 5.92 -5.49
CA THR A 140 -16.32 5.94 -6.90
C THR A 140 -16.11 4.59 -7.59
N LYS A 141 -16.75 4.36 -8.75
CA LYS A 141 -16.66 3.07 -9.47
C LYS A 141 -15.21 2.68 -9.81
N MET A 142 -14.37 3.60 -10.28
CA MET A 142 -12.96 3.32 -10.58
C MET A 142 -12.05 3.30 -9.34
N GLY A 143 -12.43 4.00 -8.26
CA GLY A 143 -11.63 4.12 -7.04
C GLY A 143 -10.31 4.88 -7.23
N LEU A 144 -9.55 4.99 -6.14
CA LEU A 144 -8.20 5.56 -6.14
C LEU A 144 -7.14 4.52 -6.54
N PRO A 145 -5.98 4.94 -7.06
CA PRO A 145 -4.79 4.08 -7.15
C PRO A 145 -4.44 3.43 -5.80
N ALA A 146 -3.85 2.25 -5.84
CA ALA A 146 -3.23 1.70 -4.63
C ALA A 146 -2.07 2.60 -4.18
N PRO A 147 -1.78 2.71 -2.88
CA PRO A 147 -0.77 3.65 -2.37
C PRO A 147 0.61 3.41 -3.00
N GLY A 148 1.20 4.45 -3.60
CA GLY A 148 2.51 4.44 -4.25
C GLY A 148 2.52 3.81 -5.64
N PHE A 149 1.39 3.30 -6.13
CA PHE A 149 1.33 2.54 -7.38
C PHE A 149 1.60 3.42 -8.61
N SER A 150 1.30 4.72 -8.52
CA SER A 150 1.56 5.67 -9.62
C SER A 150 3.07 5.91 -9.86
N ALA A 151 3.94 5.49 -8.92
CA ALA A 151 5.40 5.56 -9.08
C ALA A 151 5.93 4.66 -10.22
N LEU A 152 5.12 3.70 -10.68
CA LEU A 152 5.46 2.83 -11.81
C LEU A 152 5.28 3.52 -13.17
N LEU A 153 4.53 4.62 -13.25
CA LEU A 153 4.29 5.30 -14.52
C LEU A 153 5.52 5.93 -15.19
N PRO A 154 6.46 6.56 -14.46
CA PRO A 154 7.70 7.01 -15.08
C PRO A 154 8.67 5.84 -15.45
N GLN A 155 8.36 4.59 -15.07
CA GLN A 155 9.25 3.45 -15.30
C GLN A 155 9.07 2.88 -16.71
N LYS A 156 9.99 3.23 -17.62
CA LYS A 156 9.99 2.80 -19.03
C LYS A 156 10.63 1.43 -19.27
N GLY A 157 11.33 0.88 -18.29
CA GLY A 157 11.94 -0.44 -18.38
C GLY A 157 10.91 -1.56 -18.60
N LEU A 158 11.30 -2.61 -19.31
CA LEU A 158 10.48 -3.78 -19.52
C LEU A 158 10.20 -4.50 -18.20
N SER A 159 8.94 -4.89 -18.02
CA SER A 159 8.52 -5.78 -16.94
C SER A 159 8.71 -7.25 -17.36
N PRO A 160 8.73 -8.21 -16.43
CA PRO A 160 8.78 -9.64 -16.74
C PRO A 160 7.41 -10.22 -17.20
N PHE A 161 6.43 -9.37 -17.49
CA PHE A 161 5.05 -9.76 -17.77
C PHE A 161 4.65 -9.53 -19.23
N LYS A 162 3.83 -10.44 -19.74
CA LYS A 162 3.11 -10.32 -21.00
C LYS A 162 1.63 -10.13 -20.68
N LEU A 163 0.95 -9.21 -21.37
CA LEU A 163 -0.49 -9.00 -21.20
C LEU A 163 -1.33 -9.88 -22.12
N ARG A 164 -0.73 -10.48 -23.15
CA ARG A 164 -1.35 -11.36 -24.13
C ARG A 164 -0.51 -12.62 -24.28
N GLN A 165 -1.14 -13.74 -24.64
CA GLN A 165 -0.47 -15.05 -24.76
C GLN A 165 0.71 -15.01 -25.74
N ASP A 166 0.48 -14.46 -26.93
CA ASP A 166 1.50 -14.30 -27.98
C ASP A 166 2.08 -12.87 -28.02
N GLY A 167 1.93 -12.11 -26.93
CA GLY A 167 2.45 -10.76 -26.83
C GLY A 167 3.92 -10.71 -26.41
N ASP A 168 4.51 -9.54 -26.60
CA ASP A 168 5.83 -9.21 -26.06
C ASP A 168 5.75 -8.81 -24.58
N LEU A 169 6.93 -8.74 -23.96
CA LEU A 169 7.07 -8.11 -22.64
C LEU A 169 6.68 -6.64 -22.74
N VAL A 170 5.94 -6.16 -21.74
CA VAL A 170 5.48 -4.77 -21.72
C VAL A 170 6.21 -3.95 -20.65
N PRO A 171 6.41 -2.64 -20.85
CA PRO A 171 6.96 -1.75 -19.83
C PRO A 171 6.16 -1.71 -18.52
N TRP A 172 6.81 -1.36 -17.41
CA TRP A 172 6.17 -1.22 -16.09
C TRP A 172 5.02 -0.21 -16.08
N LYS A 173 5.16 0.91 -16.80
CA LYS A 173 4.09 1.90 -16.97
C LYS A 173 2.80 1.31 -17.56
N ASP A 174 2.93 0.37 -18.50
CA ASP A 174 1.78 -0.23 -19.19
C ASP A 174 1.15 -1.32 -18.32
N ILE A 175 1.97 -2.07 -17.56
CA ILE A 175 1.49 -2.95 -16.49
C ILE A 175 0.70 -2.17 -15.45
N ALA A 176 1.23 -1.05 -14.94
CA ALA A 176 0.55 -0.27 -13.91
C ALA A 176 -0.81 0.27 -14.40
N ARG A 177 -0.86 0.83 -15.61
CA ARG A 177 -2.11 1.32 -16.21
C ARG A 177 -3.11 0.19 -16.44
N TRP A 178 -2.65 -0.97 -16.91
CA TRP A 178 -3.50 -2.14 -17.11
C TRP A 178 -4.03 -2.70 -15.79
N MET A 179 -3.16 -2.91 -14.79
CA MET A 179 -3.55 -3.43 -13.47
C MET A 179 -4.60 -2.52 -12.83
N TYR A 180 -4.38 -1.20 -12.84
CA TYR A 180 -5.36 -0.23 -12.34
C TYR A 180 -6.68 -0.30 -13.11
N ALA A 181 -6.63 -0.33 -14.45
CA ALA A 181 -7.81 -0.40 -15.30
C ALA A 181 -8.63 -1.69 -15.11
N GLU A 182 -7.98 -2.77 -14.68
CA GLU A 182 -8.59 -4.07 -14.35
C GLU A 182 -8.91 -4.23 -12.85
N GLY A 183 -8.85 -3.12 -12.10
CA GLY A 183 -9.40 -3.03 -10.75
C GLY A 183 -8.40 -3.23 -9.62
N PHE A 184 -7.09 -3.23 -9.88
CA PHE A 184 -6.03 -3.13 -8.87
C PHE A 184 -6.00 -1.71 -8.28
N ASP A 185 -7.03 -1.40 -7.50
CA ASP A 185 -7.29 -0.10 -6.89
C ASP A 185 -7.09 -0.13 -5.37
N LEU A 186 -7.30 1.00 -4.70
CA LEU A 186 -7.21 1.12 -3.24
C LEU A 186 -8.10 0.11 -2.50
N ARG A 187 -9.26 -0.26 -3.04
CA ARG A 187 -10.17 -1.21 -2.39
C ARG A 187 -9.65 -2.63 -2.47
N HIS A 188 -9.04 -2.99 -3.59
CA HIS A 188 -8.31 -4.25 -3.67
C HIS A 188 -7.10 -4.24 -2.74
N PHE A 189 -6.34 -3.15 -2.65
CA PHE A 189 -5.27 -3.00 -1.67
C PHE A 189 -5.75 -3.21 -0.22
N LEU A 190 -6.91 -2.66 0.16
CA LEU A 190 -7.51 -2.94 1.48
C LEU A 190 -7.86 -4.42 1.66
N THR A 191 -8.34 -5.08 0.60
CA THR A 191 -8.58 -6.54 0.61
C THR A 191 -7.28 -7.31 0.78
N GLN A 192 -6.21 -6.91 0.09
CA GLN A 192 -4.87 -7.49 0.21
C GLN A 192 -4.35 -7.43 1.65
N GLY A 193 -4.72 -6.37 2.39
CA GLY A 193 -4.43 -6.17 3.81
C GLY A 193 -4.92 -7.29 4.74
N LEU A 194 -5.88 -8.12 4.32
CA LEU A 194 -6.30 -9.31 5.09
C LEU A 194 -5.15 -10.32 5.26
N THR A 195 -4.22 -10.39 4.30
CA THR A 195 -3.06 -11.29 4.38
C THR A 195 -2.10 -10.89 5.50
N PRO A 196 -1.55 -9.66 5.54
CA PRO A 196 -0.72 -9.23 6.67
C PRO A 196 -1.50 -9.19 7.99
N ALA A 197 -2.78 -8.82 7.98
CA ALA A 197 -3.62 -8.85 9.19
C ALA A 197 -3.72 -10.26 9.79
N THR A 198 -3.81 -11.30 8.95
CA THR A 198 -3.81 -12.70 9.40
C THR A 198 -2.50 -13.06 10.09
N VAL A 199 -1.35 -12.68 9.52
CA VAL A 199 -0.04 -12.92 10.15
C VAL A 199 0.03 -12.22 11.53
N GLU A 200 -0.33 -10.95 11.58
CA GLU A 200 -0.30 -10.14 12.81
C GLU A 200 -1.23 -10.74 13.88
N LEU A 201 -2.45 -11.13 13.51
CA LEU A 201 -3.43 -11.72 14.42
C LEU A 201 -2.90 -12.99 15.07
N PHE A 202 -2.35 -13.92 14.29
CA PHE A 202 -1.85 -15.18 14.83
C PHE A 202 -0.59 -15.00 15.67
N ILE A 203 0.37 -14.18 15.21
CA ILE A 203 1.64 -13.99 15.93
C ILE A 203 1.42 -13.19 17.20
N ARG A 204 0.66 -12.09 17.16
CA ARG A 204 0.37 -11.27 18.35
C ARG A 204 -0.64 -11.95 19.27
N GLY A 205 -1.61 -12.69 18.73
CA GLY A 205 -2.54 -13.49 19.52
C GLY A 205 -1.80 -14.58 20.30
N TYR A 206 -0.92 -15.34 19.65
CA TYR A 206 -0.05 -16.31 20.32
C TYR A 206 0.82 -15.63 21.40
N TRP A 207 1.40 -14.47 21.07
CA TRP A 207 2.21 -13.71 22.01
C TRP A 207 1.42 -13.30 23.25
N LEU A 208 0.20 -12.76 23.08
CA LEU A 208 -0.65 -12.33 24.17
C LEU A 208 -1.05 -13.50 25.09
N LEU A 209 -1.44 -14.64 24.50
CA LEU A 209 -1.87 -15.83 25.25
C LEU A 209 -0.73 -16.46 26.05
N THR A 210 0.48 -16.50 25.49
CA THR A 210 1.63 -17.14 26.14
C THR A 210 2.35 -16.26 27.15
N ARG A 211 2.06 -14.96 27.17
CA ARG A 211 2.80 -13.98 27.99
C ARG A 211 1.89 -13.10 28.85
N TYR A 212 0.64 -13.51 29.07
CA TYR A 212 -0.28 -12.81 29.95
C TYR A 212 0.26 -12.64 31.39
N ASN A 213 1.11 -13.57 31.86
CA ASN A 213 1.66 -13.57 33.22
C ASN A 213 3.18 -13.31 33.34
N ASP A 214 3.91 -13.17 32.22
CA ASP A 214 5.36 -12.98 32.25
C ASP A 214 5.68 -11.49 32.02
N GLY A 215 6.39 -10.86 32.95
CA GLY A 215 6.74 -9.43 32.90
C GLY A 215 7.42 -8.96 31.60
N HIS A 216 7.38 -7.65 31.37
CA HIS A 216 7.79 -7.01 30.11
C HIS A 216 9.33 -6.84 29.96
N ASP A 217 10.04 -7.88 29.50
CA ASP A 217 11.47 -7.80 29.18
C ASP A 217 11.78 -7.34 27.73
N ALA A 218 12.93 -6.70 27.51
CA ALA A 218 13.43 -6.24 26.22
C ALA A 218 13.74 -7.40 25.24
N THR A 219 14.24 -8.53 25.73
CA THR A 219 14.46 -9.76 24.95
C THR A 219 13.15 -10.26 24.34
N CYS A 220 12.06 -10.12 25.11
CA CYS A 220 10.70 -10.46 24.73
C CYS A 220 10.26 -9.69 23.47
N ARG A 221 10.47 -8.37 23.46
CA ARG A 221 10.11 -7.50 22.32
C ARG A 221 10.89 -7.85 21.05
N ARG A 222 12.16 -8.24 21.18
CA ARG A 222 12.99 -8.66 20.04
C ARG A 222 12.49 -9.96 19.43
N LYS A 223 12.11 -10.95 20.27
CA LYS A 223 11.57 -12.23 19.80
C LYS A 223 10.29 -12.02 18.97
N LEU A 224 9.37 -11.20 19.45
CA LEU A 224 8.14 -10.86 18.70
C LEU A 224 8.47 -10.21 17.35
N ALA A 225 9.41 -9.26 17.33
CA ALA A 225 9.77 -8.55 16.11
C ALA A 225 10.40 -9.48 15.05
N VAL A 226 11.29 -10.38 15.46
CA VAL A 226 11.87 -11.41 14.59
C VAL A 226 10.79 -12.36 14.05
N MET A 227 9.86 -12.80 14.91
CA MET A 227 8.75 -13.67 14.49
C MET A 227 7.86 -12.99 13.44
N LEU A 228 7.54 -11.70 13.63
CA LEU A 228 6.77 -10.92 12.67
C LEU A 228 7.53 -10.75 11.35
N LEU A 229 8.78 -10.28 11.39
CA LEU A 229 9.57 -10.07 10.18
C LEU A 229 9.77 -11.36 9.39
N ALA A 230 10.11 -12.47 10.06
CA ALA A 230 10.26 -13.77 9.42
C ALA A 230 8.95 -14.26 8.80
N SER A 231 7.83 -14.20 9.54
CA SER A 231 6.52 -14.63 9.03
C SER A 231 6.09 -13.82 7.81
N HIS A 232 6.20 -12.49 7.87
CA HIS A 232 5.80 -11.66 6.75
C HIS A 232 6.71 -11.86 5.53
N SER A 233 8.01 -12.06 5.74
CA SER A 233 8.97 -12.33 4.65
C SER A 233 8.67 -13.66 3.95
N LEU A 234 8.35 -14.71 4.70
CA LEU A 234 7.94 -16.00 4.13
C LEU A 234 6.66 -15.88 3.29
N VAL A 235 5.68 -15.11 3.78
CA VAL A 235 4.42 -14.89 3.04
C VAL A 235 4.65 -14.02 1.78
N VAL A 236 5.53 -13.02 1.83
CA VAL A 236 5.96 -12.28 0.62
C VAL A 236 6.62 -13.23 -0.38
N GLY A 237 7.54 -14.08 0.07
CA GLY A 237 8.20 -15.07 -0.78
C GLY A 237 7.19 -16.00 -1.48
N GLY A 238 6.19 -16.50 -0.74
CA GLY A 238 5.10 -17.30 -1.31
C GLY A 238 4.25 -16.54 -2.32
N ASN A 239 3.94 -15.26 -2.05
CA ASN A 239 3.20 -14.42 -3.00
C ASN A 239 4.00 -14.14 -4.28
N LEU A 240 5.30 -13.84 -4.17
CA LEU A 240 6.19 -13.68 -5.33
C LEU A 240 6.30 -14.96 -6.14
N LEU A 241 6.41 -16.13 -5.47
CA LEU A 241 6.39 -17.42 -6.15
C LEU A 241 5.07 -17.63 -6.90
N LYS A 242 3.92 -17.32 -6.29
CA LYS A 242 2.61 -17.36 -6.93
C LYS A 242 2.56 -16.46 -8.17
N VAL A 243 3.07 -15.24 -8.09
CA VAL A 243 3.15 -14.31 -9.25
C VAL A 243 4.06 -14.88 -10.33
N ALA A 244 5.22 -15.44 -9.98
CA ALA A 244 6.17 -16.01 -10.93
C ALA A 244 5.62 -17.26 -11.64
N VAL A 245 4.91 -18.14 -10.92
CA VAL A 245 4.29 -19.36 -11.46
C VAL A 245 3.10 -19.02 -12.36
N THR A 246 2.23 -18.11 -11.93
CA THR A 246 1.03 -17.73 -12.70
C THR A 246 1.32 -16.76 -13.83
N ARG A 247 2.47 -16.07 -13.80
CA ARG A 247 2.83 -14.96 -14.69
C ARG A 247 1.78 -13.85 -14.71
N ASN A 248 0.95 -13.75 -13.68
CA ASN A 248 -0.12 -12.77 -13.57
C ASN A 248 0.24 -11.73 -12.51
N PRO A 249 0.53 -10.47 -12.90
CA PRO A 249 0.89 -9.43 -11.95
C PRO A 249 -0.28 -9.04 -11.02
N MET A 250 -1.52 -9.39 -11.36
CA MET A 250 -2.69 -9.15 -10.51
C MET A 250 -2.69 -9.95 -9.20
N HIS A 251 -1.84 -10.98 -9.09
CA HIS A 251 -1.65 -11.71 -7.84
C HIS A 251 -0.69 -11.05 -6.87
N PHE A 252 0.01 -9.99 -7.28
CA PHE A 252 0.98 -9.32 -6.42
C PHE A 252 0.28 -8.65 -5.22
N ASN A 253 0.68 -9.05 -4.02
CA ASN A 253 0.12 -8.52 -2.79
C ASN A 253 0.95 -7.32 -2.30
N LEU A 254 0.50 -6.12 -2.69
CA LEU A 254 1.19 -4.87 -2.36
C LEU A 254 1.15 -4.59 -0.85
N ALA A 255 0.02 -4.85 -0.18
CA ALA A 255 -0.12 -4.62 1.25
C ALA A 255 0.87 -5.46 2.08
N GLN A 256 1.03 -6.74 1.74
CA GLN A 256 1.98 -7.64 2.39
C GLN A 256 3.44 -7.19 2.15
N THR A 257 3.75 -6.74 0.94
CA THR A 257 5.09 -6.25 0.57
C THR A 257 5.45 -4.98 1.33
N LEU A 258 4.53 -4.00 1.37
CA LEU A 258 4.72 -2.79 2.17
C LEU A 258 4.91 -3.10 3.65
N ARG A 259 4.16 -4.09 4.18
CA ARG A 259 4.31 -4.47 5.60
C ARG A 259 5.70 -5.00 5.91
N VAL A 260 6.26 -5.88 5.09
CA VAL A 260 7.66 -6.33 5.25
C VAL A 260 8.62 -5.16 5.21
N GLY A 261 8.45 -4.24 4.25
CA GLY A 261 9.28 -3.04 4.13
C GLY A 261 9.30 -2.20 5.41
N THR A 262 8.13 -1.95 6.03
CA THR A 262 8.04 -1.20 7.29
C THR A 262 8.75 -1.90 8.45
N LEU A 263 8.63 -3.23 8.55
CA LEU A 263 9.29 -4.01 9.60
C LEU A 263 10.81 -4.03 9.40
N ALA A 264 11.27 -4.24 8.17
CA ALA A 264 12.69 -4.23 7.84
C ALA A 264 13.33 -2.86 8.13
N ALA A 265 12.69 -1.76 7.72
CA ALA A 265 13.14 -0.41 8.03
C ALA A 265 13.23 -0.16 9.54
N SER A 266 12.27 -0.65 10.32
CA SER A 266 12.28 -0.55 11.78
C SER A 266 13.47 -1.30 12.41
N GLU A 267 13.81 -2.49 11.91
CA GLU A 267 14.98 -3.25 12.40
C GLU A 267 16.30 -2.61 12.02
N VAL A 268 16.43 -2.13 10.77
CA VAL A 268 17.63 -1.44 10.32
C VAL A 268 17.85 -0.17 11.15
N GLY A 269 16.79 0.63 11.39
CA GLY A 269 16.87 1.79 12.27
C GLY A 269 17.38 1.45 13.67
N ARG A 270 16.92 0.35 14.26
CA ARG A 270 17.44 -0.15 15.55
C ARG A 270 18.92 -0.52 15.49
N LEU A 271 19.38 -1.16 14.41
CA LEU A 271 20.79 -1.52 14.23
C LEU A 271 21.68 -0.28 14.06
N VAL A 272 21.23 0.71 13.29
CA VAL A 272 21.93 1.98 13.10
C VAL A 272 22.06 2.72 14.43
N VAL A 273 20.97 2.89 15.19
CA VAL A 273 21.01 3.53 16.51
C VAL A 273 21.94 2.79 17.47
N LYS A 274 21.95 1.45 17.46
CA LYS A 274 22.87 0.68 18.32
C LYS A 274 24.34 0.83 17.92
N THR A 275 24.61 1.00 16.63
CA THR A 275 25.97 1.15 16.09
C THR A 275 26.49 2.57 16.31
N VAL A 276 25.63 3.59 16.11
CA VAL A 276 25.94 5.00 16.32
C VAL A 276 25.96 5.37 17.81
N GLY A 277 25.04 4.82 18.61
CA GLY A 277 25.00 5.01 20.07
C GLY A 277 26.16 4.34 20.82
N ARG A 278 26.90 3.43 20.17
CA ARG A 278 28.20 2.94 20.67
C ARG A 278 29.35 3.95 20.48
N SER A 279 29.14 5.05 19.78
CA SER A 279 30.13 6.14 19.61
C SER A 279 29.97 7.30 20.61
N GLY A 280 29.05 7.21 21.58
CA GLY A 280 28.95 8.20 22.65
C GLY A 280 27.52 8.42 23.13
N ARG A 281 27.34 8.26 24.45
CA ARG A 281 26.13 8.44 25.27
C ARG A 281 25.19 7.24 25.42
N ILE A 282 25.11 6.85 26.69
CA ILE A 282 24.15 6.07 27.46
C ILE A 282 22.77 5.91 26.79
N ASP A 283 22.35 4.65 26.67
CA ASP A 283 21.02 4.20 26.27
C ASP A 283 19.94 4.70 27.26
N PRO A 284 18.96 5.51 26.85
CA PRO A 284 17.92 6.02 27.75
C PRO A 284 16.85 4.97 28.12
N TYR A 285 16.93 3.73 27.63
CA TYR A 285 15.95 2.68 27.93
C TYR A 285 16.48 1.51 28.77
N CYS A 286 17.69 1.62 29.31
CA CYS A 286 18.27 0.62 30.22
C CYS A 286 18.59 1.24 31.58
N GLY A 287 17.55 1.71 32.28
CA GLY A 287 17.67 2.38 33.58
C GLY A 287 16.58 1.95 34.56
N LEU A 288 16.59 0.68 34.97
CA LEU A 288 16.03 0.26 36.26
C LEU A 288 17.03 -0.71 36.89
N GLN A 289 17.87 -0.15 37.76
CA GLN A 289 18.65 -0.92 38.73
C GLN A 289 17.68 -1.80 39.53
N GLN A 290 17.90 -3.11 39.49
CA GLN A 290 17.40 -3.97 40.57
C GLN A 290 18.11 -3.55 41.87
N PRO A 291 17.40 -3.34 42.99
CA PRO A 291 18.08 -3.16 44.26
C PRO A 291 18.80 -4.46 44.64
N PRO A 292 19.99 -4.38 45.26
CA PRO A 292 20.75 -5.57 45.63
C PRO A 292 19.97 -6.41 46.65
N ALA A 293 19.96 -7.73 46.43
CA ALA A 293 19.43 -8.69 47.37
C ALA A 293 20.16 -8.54 48.71
N THR A 294 19.48 -8.02 49.73
CA THR A 294 19.95 -8.05 51.10
C THR A 294 19.93 -9.49 51.59
N ARG A 295 21.11 -10.10 51.58
CA ARG A 295 21.44 -11.33 52.31
C ARG A 295 21.22 -11.03 53.81
N ARG A 296 20.07 -11.39 54.36
CA ARG A 296 19.92 -11.55 55.82
C ARG A 296 20.40 -12.95 56.18
N GLU A 297 21.62 -13.00 56.68
CA GLU A 297 22.16 -14.15 57.39
C GLU A 297 21.37 -14.35 58.68
N LEU A 298 21.07 -15.62 58.96
CA LEU A 298 20.58 -16.12 60.23
C LEU A 298 21.69 -15.96 61.28
N GLN A 299 21.43 -15.16 62.32
CA GLN A 299 21.88 -15.38 63.70
C GLN A 299 20.77 -14.92 64.63
#